data_AF-A0A3M1IUW9-F1
#
_entry.id   AF-A0A3M1IUW9-F1
#
_cell.length_a   1.000
_cell.length_b   1.000
_cell.length_c   1.000
_cell.angle_alpha   90.00
_cell.angle_beta   90.00
_cell.angle_gamma   90.00
#
_symmetry.space_group_name_H-M   'P 1'
#
loop_
_entity.id
_entity.type
_entity.pdbx_description
1 polymer ?
#
loop_
_entity_poly.entity_id
_entity_poly.type
_entity_poly.pdbx_seq_one_letter_code
_entity_poly.pdbx_strand_id
1 'polypeptide(L)'
;MRRPGIWVANGSPGDVSQMYSWRPGAVAGMFDYLIQNDVAGYKAAYPDVPVIVRFAHPQNWRQNPAESARRLGQAVAGAWPQLQALDPYVYFANHLNLHYENGDPNPANQPQYTTPEFYKEYAHWVRLTADVIKNAVPEMKLVTPPFAFGFNEDGSPTSNG
;
A
#
# COMPACT_ATOMS: atom_id res chain seq x y z
N MET A 1 28.61 6.95 10.48
CA MET A 1 28.36 5.56 10.05
C MET A 1 26.88 5.24 10.28
N ARG A 2 26.06 5.13 9.21
CA ARG A 2 24.63 4.79 9.27
C ARG A 2 24.40 3.47 8.52
N ARG A 3 23.64 2.55 9.12
CA ARG A 3 23.41 1.16 8.67
C ARG A 3 22.17 1.06 7.75
N PRO A 4 22.12 0.16 6.73
CA PRO A 4 21.14 0.17 5.63
C PRO A 4 19.89 -0.72 5.86
N GLY A 5 18.79 -0.48 5.11
CA GLY A 5 17.55 -1.29 5.00
C GLY A 5 16.96 -1.26 3.58
N ILE A 6 16.11 -2.23 3.22
CA ILE A 6 15.75 -2.62 1.84
C ILE A 6 14.23 -2.48 1.58
N TRP A 7 13.86 -1.86 0.46
CA TRP A 7 12.48 -1.85 -0.10
C TRP A 7 12.35 -2.79 -1.29
N VAL A 8 11.15 -3.17 -1.71
CA VAL A 8 10.97 -3.81 -3.02
C VAL A 8 10.01 -3.04 -3.92
N ALA A 9 10.54 -2.60 -5.06
CA ALA A 9 9.77 -1.93 -6.10
C ALA A 9 8.65 -2.77 -6.70
N ASN A 10 7.61 -2.07 -7.14
CA ASN A 10 6.54 -2.67 -7.92
C ASN A 10 7.07 -3.02 -9.32
N GLY A 11 7.31 -4.31 -9.58
CA GLY A 11 7.87 -4.85 -10.81
C GLY A 11 8.91 -5.95 -10.54
N SER A 12 9.34 -6.67 -11.59
CA SER A 12 10.60 -7.43 -11.49
C SER A 12 11.75 -6.42 -11.40
N PRO A 13 12.52 -6.40 -10.30
CA PRO A 13 13.63 -5.47 -10.20
C PRO A 13 14.70 -5.90 -11.21
N GLY A 14 14.93 -5.09 -12.25
CA GLY A 14 16.06 -5.28 -13.14
C GLY A 14 17.42 -5.11 -12.43
N ASP A 15 17.42 -4.49 -11.25
CA ASP A 15 18.60 -4.27 -10.42
C ASP A 15 18.21 -4.11 -8.94
N VAL A 16 18.57 -5.11 -8.13
CA VAL A 16 18.32 -5.19 -6.68
C VAL A 16 19.06 -4.09 -5.90
N SER A 17 20.09 -3.46 -6.51
CA SER A 17 20.85 -2.40 -5.86
C SER A 17 20.10 -1.08 -5.74
N GLN A 18 18.97 -0.86 -6.43
CA GLN A 18 18.27 0.43 -6.45
C GLN A 18 17.14 0.59 -5.41
N MET A 19 17.07 -0.34 -4.45
CA MET A 19 15.99 -0.49 -3.47
C MET A 19 16.16 0.38 -2.19
N TYR A 20 16.49 1.67 -2.33
CA TYR A 20 17.11 2.50 -1.27
C TYR A 20 16.19 3.38 -0.38
N SER A 21 14.87 3.35 -0.49
CA SER A 21 14.02 4.37 0.13
C SER A 21 13.24 3.91 1.40
N TRP A 22 13.72 4.38 2.56
CA TRP A 22 13.06 4.59 3.87
C TRP A 22 13.16 3.49 4.98
N ARG A 23 14.09 3.76 5.93
CA ARG A 23 14.37 3.15 7.26
C ARG A 23 15.07 1.77 7.30
N PRO A 24 16.11 1.60 8.14
CA PRO A 24 16.68 0.28 8.43
C PRO A 24 15.77 -0.47 9.39
N GLY A 25 15.26 -1.62 8.95
CA GLY A 25 14.58 -2.56 9.83
C GLY A 25 13.20 -2.99 9.37
N ALA A 26 12.61 -2.42 8.31
CA ALA A 26 11.33 -2.89 7.76
C ALA A 26 11.46 -3.33 6.30
N VAL A 27 10.77 -4.40 5.92
CA VAL A 27 10.54 -4.79 4.52
C VAL A 27 9.18 -4.28 4.12
N ALA A 28 9.09 -3.43 3.09
CA ALA A 28 7.81 -3.00 2.54
C ALA A 28 7.69 -3.39 1.06
N GLY A 29 6.50 -3.82 0.64
CA GLY A 29 6.23 -4.19 -0.75
C GLY A 29 4.76 -4.48 -1.01
N MET A 30 4.36 -4.54 -2.29
CA MET A 30 3.04 -5.04 -2.66
C MET A 30 2.93 -6.54 -2.40
N PHE A 31 1.74 -6.97 -2.00
CA PHE A 31 1.38 -8.37 -1.76
C PHE A 31 1.84 -9.29 -2.90
N ASP A 32 1.59 -8.88 -4.16
CA ASP A 32 1.88 -9.68 -5.36
C ASP A 32 3.38 -9.96 -5.57
N TYR A 33 4.26 -9.16 -4.96
CA TYR A 33 5.71 -9.31 -5.10
C TYR A 33 6.36 -10.00 -3.90
N LEU A 34 5.63 -10.31 -2.82
CA LEU A 34 6.26 -10.89 -1.61
C LEU A 34 6.97 -12.22 -1.90
N ILE A 35 6.38 -13.07 -2.74
CA ILE A 35 6.96 -14.36 -3.14
C ILE A 35 8.21 -14.16 -4.00
N GLN A 36 8.11 -13.28 -5.01
CA GLN A 36 9.21 -13.04 -5.96
C GLN A 36 10.47 -12.50 -5.27
N ASN A 37 10.29 -11.82 -4.14
CA ASN A 37 11.38 -11.22 -3.37
C ASN A 37 11.80 -12.03 -2.16
N ASP A 38 11.30 -13.26 -2.01
CA ASP A 38 11.59 -14.15 -0.88
C ASP A 38 11.49 -13.46 0.48
N VAL A 39 10.43 -12.66 0.68
CA VAL A 39 10.23 -11.91 1.94
C VAL A 39 10.11 -12.86 3.13
N ALA A 40 9.55 -14.06 2.91
CA ALA A 40 9.48 -15.10 3.92
C ALA A 40 10.87 -15.63 4.33
N GLY A 41 11.74 -15.93 3.37
CA GLY A 41 13.12 -16.33 3.65
C GLY A 41 13.89 -15.24 4.39
N TYR A 42 13.74 -13.98 3.96
CA TYR A 42 14.36 -12.84 4.63
C TYR A 42 13.86 -12.68 6.08
N LYS A 43 12.54 -12.74 6.31
CA LYS A 43 11.94 -12.66 7.65
C LYS A 43 12.36 -13.82 8.55
N ALA A 44 12.55 -15.02 8.01
CA ALA A 44 13.07 -16.16 8.77
C ALA A 44 14.53 -15.94 9.23
N ALA A 45 15.36 -15.30 8.40
CA ALA A 45 16.73 -14.94 8.76
C ALA A 45 16.82 -13.74 9.73
N TYR A 46 15.85 -12.83 9.64
CA TYR A 46 15.77 -11.60 10.44
C TYR A 46 14.40 -11.47 11.11
N PRO A 47 14.11 -12.29 12.14
CA PRO A 47 12.77 -12.40 12.73
C PRO A 47 12.25 -11.08 13.31
N ASP A 48 13.13 -10.17 13.70
CA ASP A 48 12.75 -8.88 14.28
C ASP A 48 12.41 -7.80 13.23
N VAL A 49 12.58 -8.08 11.94
CA VAL A 49 12.30 -7.09 10.87
C VAL A 49 10.80 -6.94 10.67
N PRO A 50 10.18 -5.78 10.95
CA PRO A 50 8.81 -5.50 10.55
C PRO A 50 8.58 -5.70 9.05
N VAL A 51 7.45 -6.32 8.70
CA VAL A 51 7.00 -6.45 7.31
C VAL A 51 5.80 -5.53 7.12
N ILE A 52 5.78 -4.77 6.04
CA ILE A 52 4.69 -3.88 5.67
C ILE A 52 4.19 -4.31 4.29
N VAL A 53 2.92 -4.69 4.20
CA VAL A 53 2.32 -5.21 2.97
C VAL A 53 1.29 -4.23 2.45
N ARG A 54 1.47 -3.82 1.19
CA ARG A 54 0.52 -2.99 0.44
C ARG A 54 -0.37 -3.86 -0.42
N PHE A 55 -1.65 -3.52 -0.50
CA PHE A 55 -2.55 -4.03 -1.52
C PHE A 55 -2.89 -2.93 -2.53
N ALA A 56 -2.97 -3.31 -3.81
CA ALA A 56 -3.51 -2.45 -4.85
C ALA A 56 -5.00 -2.19 -4.59
N HIS A 57 -5.45 -0.98 -4.90
CA HIS A 57 -6.86 -0.59 -4.82
C HIS A 57 -7.45 -0.42 -6.22
N PRO A 58 -8.77 -0.61 -6.38
CA PRO A 58 -9.44 -0.36 -7.66
C PRO A 58 -9.47 1.14 -7.97
N GLN A 59 -9.13 1.49 -9.21
CA GLN A 59 -9.14 2.89 -9.68
C GLN A 59 -10.55 3.49 -9.73
N ASN A 60 -11.58 2.66 -9.93
CA ASN A 60 -12.97 3.09 -10.06
C ASN A 60 -13.78 2.98 -8.76
N TRP A 61 -13.13 2.99 -7.60
CA TRP A 61 -13.77 2.76 -6.29
C TRP A 61 -14.98 3.66 -6.03
N ARG A 62 -15.02 4.89 -6.58
CA ARG A 62 -16.14 5.83 -6.41
C ARG A 62 -17.41 5.45 -7.15
N GLN A 63 -17.34 4.63 -8.20
CA GLN A 63 -18.52 4.25 -8.99
C GLN A 63 -19.52 3.42 -8.16
N ASN A 64 -18.99 2.54 -7.30
CA ASN A 64 -19.78 1.78 -6.34
C ASN A 64 -18.93 1.53 -5.07
N PRO A 65 -18.88 2.50 -4.13
CA PRO A 65 -17.99 2.45 -2.98
C PRO A 65 -18.21 1.23 -2.10
N ALA A 66 -19.48 0.86 -1.86
CA ALA A 66 -19.81 -0.28 -1.01
C ALA A 66 -19.31 -1.62 -1.60
N GLU A 67 -19.61 -1.88 -2.88
CA GLU A 67 -19.18 -3.11 -3.53
C GLU A 67 -17.66 -3.15 -3.73
N SER A 68 -17.05 -2.01 -4.09
CA SER A 68 -15.60 -1.89 -4.22
C SER A 68 -14.89 -2.17 -2.89
N ALA A 69 -15.37 -1.57 -1.80
CA ALA A 69 -14.82 -1.79 -0.47
C ALA A 69 -14.94 -3.26 -0.03
N ARG A 70 -16.09 -3.88 -0.30
CA ARG A 70 -16.35 -5.30 -0.02
C ARG A 70 -15.39 -6.21 -0.78
N ARG A 71 -15.23 -6.00 -2.09
CA ARG A 71 -14.33 -6.82 -2.92
C ARG A 71 -12.88 -6.71 -2.46
N LEU A 72 -12.38 -5.48 -2.27
CA LEU A 72 -11.02 -5.27 -1.79
C LEU A 72 -10.83 -5.88 -0.39
N GLY A 73 -11.76 -5.65 0.54
CA GLY A 73 -11.66 -6.19 1.89
C GLY A 73 -11.64 -7.72 1.91
N GLN A 74 -12.45 -8.37 1.07
CA GLN A 74 -12.45 -9.82 0.90
C GLN A 74 -11.13 -10.33 0.30
N ALA A 75 -10.55 -9.64 -0.68
CA ALA A 75 -9.26 -10.01 -1.26
C ALA A 75 -8.13 -9.90 -0.23
N VAL A 76 -8.08 -8.80 0.53
CA VAL A 76 -7.08 -8.59 1.59
C VAL A 76 -7.23 -9.64 2.70
N ALA A 77 -8.45 -9.89 3.17
CA ALA A 77 -8.72 -10.91 4.18
C ALA A 77 -8.35 -12.32 3.67
N GLY A 78 -8.66 -12.64 2.42
CA GLY A 78 -8.34 -13.92 1.79
C GLY A 78 -6.83 -14.18 1.63
N ALA A 79 -6.01 -13.13 1.63
CA ALA A 79 -4.55 -13.23 1.60
C ALA A 79 -3.93 -13.57 2.97
N TRP A 80 -4.69 -13.45 4.07
CA TRP A 80 -4.15 -13.63 5.43
C TRP A 80 -3.44 -14.97 5.69
N PRO A 81 -3.92 -16.13 5.20
CA PRO A 81 -3.22 -17.40 5.40
C PRO A 81 -1.77 -17.41 4.90
N GLN A 82 -1.46 -16.61 3.87
CA GLN A 82 -0.12 -16.45 3.31
C GLN A 82 0.72 -15.41 4.06
N LEU A 83 0.06 -14.50 4.78
CA LEU A 83 0.68 -13.34 5.41
C LEU A 83 0.95 -13.52 6.90
N GLN A 84 0.12 -14.28 7.61
CA GLN A 84 0.16 -14.36 9.08
C GLN A 84 1.53 -14.73 9.65
N ALA A 85 2.30 -15.58 8.95
CA ALA A 85 3.64 -16.00 9.37
C ALA A 85 4.67 -14.86 9.32
N LEU A 86 4.42 -13.82 8.52
CA LEU A 86 5.27 -12.63 8.42
C LEU A 86 4.97 -11.60 9.51
N ASP A 87 3.84 -11.77 10.22
CA ASP A 87 3.27 -10.81 11.16
C ASP A 87 3.28 -9.35 10.62
N PRO A 88 2.67 -9.09 9.45
CA PRO A 88 2.85 -7.82 8.77
C PRO A 88 1.93 -6.72 9.30
N TYR A 89 2.33 -5.49 9.06
CA TYR A 89 1.46 -4.31 9.00
C TYR A 89 0.87 -4.22 7.59
N VAL A 90 -0.45 -4.17 7.46
CA VAL A 90 -1.14 -4.17 6.18
C VAL A 90 -1.78 -2.82 5.92
N TYR A 91 -1.59 -2.29 4.71
CA TYR A 91 -2.30 -1.11 4.24
C TYR A 91 -2.78 -1.27 2.80
N PHE A 92 -3.75 -0.45 2.44
CA PHE A 92 -4.39 -0.39 1.12
C PHE A 92 -4.78 1.06 0.86
N ALA A 93 -5.23 1.41 -0.35
CA ALA A 93 -5.65 2.78 -0.69
C ALA A 93 -4.49 3.81 -0.65
N ASN A 94 -3.29 3.38 -1.02
CA ASN A 94 -2.11 4.23 -1.03
C ASN A 94 -2.28 5.39 -2.03
N HIS A 95 -1.90 6.60 -1.63
CA HIS A 95 -1.84 7.75 -2.54
C HIS A 95 -3.12 8.04 -3.32
N LEU A 96 -4.30 7.66 -2.79
CA LEU A 96 -5.56 7.90 -3.48
C LEU A 96 -5.83 9.40 -3.75
N ASN A 97 -5.10 10.32 -3.13
CA ASN A 97 -5.14 11.72 -3.49
C ASN A 97 -4.49 12.06 -4.85
N LEU A 98 -3.85 11.12 -5.55
CA LEU A 98 -3.25 11.33 -6.87
C LEU A 98 -4.24 10.95 -7.98
N HIS A 99 -4.35 11.79 -9.02
CA HIS A 99 -5.32 11.59 -10.10
C HIS A 99 -5.19 10.21 -10.77
N TYR A 100 -3.96 9.75 -11.04
CA TYR A 100 -3.71 8.49 -11.72
C TYR A 100 -4.02 7.25 -10.85
N GLU A 101 -3.96 7.38 -9.52
CA GLU A 101 -4.38 6.31 -8.59
C GLU A 101 -5.90 6.10 -8.60
N ASN A 102 -6.65 7.03 -9.23
CA ASN A 102 -8.09 6.96 -9.44
C ASN A 102 -8.45 6.70 -10.92
N GLY A 103 -7.48 6.29 -11.75
CA GLY A 103 -7.69 6.02 -13.17
C GLY A 103 -7.97 7.26 -14.02
N ASP A 104 -7.67 8.46 -13.50
CA ASP A 104 -7.75 9.69 -14.26
C ASP A 104 -6.41 9.96 -14.95
N PRO A 105 -6.32 9.93 -16.29
CA PRO A 105 -5.07 10.18 -17.00
C PRO A 105 -4.70 11.67 -17.07
N ASN A 106 -5.59 12.60 -16.69
CA ASN A 106 -5.38 14.03 -16.86
C ASN A 106 -4.81 14.68 -15.58
N PRO A 107 -3.53 15.08 -15.55
CA PRO A 107 -2.93 15.72 -14.37
C PRO A 107 -3.58 17.06 -14.02
N ALA A 108 -4.25 17.75 -14.95
CA ALA A 108 -4.97 18.99 -14.64
C ALA A 108 -6.14 18.79 -13.66
N ASN A 109 -6.60 17.55 -13.47
CA ASN A 109 -7.67 17.22 -12.54
C ASN A 109 -7.18 16.96 -11.11
N GLN A 110 -5.87 17.01 -10.84
CA GLN A 110 -5.28 16.81 -9.51
C GLN A 110 -5.99 17.58 -8.37
N PRO A 111 -6.42 18.86 -8.54
CA PRO A 111 -7.14 19.57 -7.48
C PRO A 111 -8.46 18.92 -7.04
N GLN A 112 -9.08 18.08 -7.87
CA GLN A 112 -10.32 17.35 -7.54
C GLN A 112 -10.11 16.21 -6.54
N TYR A 113 -8.86 15.80 -6.32
CA TYR A 113 -8.45 14.70 -5.44
C TYR A 113 -7.84 15.18 -4.12
N THR A 114 -7.91 16.49 -3.86
CA THR A 114 -7.37 17.12 -2.64
C THR A 114 -8.40 17.99 -1.93
N THR A 115 -9.69 17.82 -2.25
CA THR A 115 -10.78 18.56 -1.61
C THR A 115 -11.19 17.90 -0.28
N PRO A 116 -11.76 18.64 0.68
CA PRO A 116 -12.33 18.07 1.89
C PRO A 116 -13.39 16.99 1.60
N GLU A 117 -14.19 17.17 0.56
CA GLU A 117 -15.22 16.22 0.11
C GLU A 117 -14.58 14.92 -0.35
N PHE A 118 -13.52 14.99 -1.16
CA PHE A 118 -12.76 13.84 -1.58
C PHE A 118 -12.23 13.04 -0.38
N TYR A 119 -11.61 13.73 0.58
CA TYR A 119 -11.06 13.08 1.77
C TYR A 119 -12.14 12.42 2.64
N LYS A 120 -13.35 12.98 2.71
CA LYS A 120 -14.50 12.36 3.40
C LYS A 120 -14.96 11.08 2.70
N GLU A 121 -15.13 11.12 1.38
CA GLU A 121 -15.52 9.95 0.58
C GLU A 121 -14.48 8.84 0.70
N TYR A 122 -13.21 9.20 0.56
CA TYR A 122 -12.07 8.31 0.71
C TYR A 122 -12.03 7.68 2.10
N ALA A 123 -12.14 8.48 3.17
CA ALA A 123 -12.07 7.97 4.54
C ALA A 123 -13.24 7.03 4.84
N HIS A 124 -14.42 7.33 4.30
CA HIS A 124 -15.58 6.45 4.41
C HIS A 124 -15.33 5.12 3.69
N TRP A 125 -14.81 5.14 2.48
CA TRP A 125 -14.49 3.93 1.71
C TRP A 125 -13.42 3.07 2.42
N VAL A 126 -12.34 3.69 2.91
CA VAL A 126 -11.30 3.00 3.67
C VAL A 126 -11.85 2.34 4.93
N ARG A 127 -12.74 3.04 5.65
CA ARG A 127 -13.44 2.47 6.82
C ARG A 127 -14.26 1.23 6.44
N LEU A 128 -15.06 1.30 5.37
CA LEU A 128 -15.86 0.16 4.90
C LEU A 128 -14.98 -1.04 4.55
N THR A 129 -13.85 -0.82 3.88
CA THR A 129 -12.89 -1.88 3.56
C THR A 129 -12.28 -2.47 4.83
N ALA A 130 -11.86 -1.63 5.78
CA ALA A 130 -11.31 -2.06 7.05
C ALA A 130 -12.33 -2.88 7.87
N ASP A 131 -13.60 -2.47 7.90
CA ASP A 131 -14.68 -3.19 8.57
C ASP A 131 -14.84 -4.61 7.99
N VAL A 132 -14.82 -4.75 6.66
CA VAL A 132 -14.88 -6.06 5.98
C VAL A 132 -13.70 -6.95 6.38
N ILE A 133 -12.49 -6.38 6.39
CA ILE A 133 -11.28 -7.12 6.78
C ILE A 133 -11.36 -7.54 8.24
N LYS A 134 -11.69 -6.61 9.14
CA LYS A 134 -11.70 -6.86 10.60
C LYS A 134 -12.80 -7.80 11.03
N ASN A 135 -13.92 -7.86 10.31
CA ASN A 135 -14.96 -8.87 10.55
C ASN A 135 -14.50 -10.28 10.16
N ALA A 136 -13.59 -10.42 9.19
CA ALA A 136 -13.07 -11.72 8.75
C ALA A 136 -11.77 -12.13 9.47
N VAL A 137 -10.90 -11.16 9.74
CA VAL A 137 -9.55 -11.34 10.31
C VAL A 137 -9.28 -10.24 11.35
N PRO A 138 -9.85 -10.35 12.57
CA PRO A 138 -9.72 -9.32 13.61
C PRO A 138 -8.26 -9.00 13.99
N GLU A 139 -7.38 -10.00 13.93
CA GLU A 139 -5.96 -9.92 14.31
C GLU A 139 -5.06 -9.19 13.30
N MET A 140 -5.51 -9.02 12.05
CA MET A 140 -4.68 -8.40 11.00
C MET A 140 -4.35 -6.95 11.38
N LYS A 141 -3.06 -6.58 11.45
CA LYS A 141 -2.62 -5.23 11.82
C LYS A 141 -2.80 -4.26 10.67
N LEU A 142 -3.92 -3.53 10.65
CA LEU A 142 -4.20 -2.51 9.64
C LEU A 142 -3.51 -1.18 9.99
N VAL A 143 -2.94 -0.52 8.99
CA VAL A 143 -2.33 0.81 9.11
C VAL A 143 -3.05 1.78 8.18
N THR A 144 -3.26 3.00 8.65
CA THR A 144 -3.79 4.08 7.82
C THR A 144 -2.82 4.36 6.68
N PRO A 145 -3.27 4.34 5.42
CA PRO A 145 -2.35 4.53 4.31
C PRO A 145 -1.85 5.97 4.25
N PRO A 146 -0.61 6.18 3.78
CA PRO A 146 -0.05 7.50 3.63
C PRO A 146 -0.69 8.25 2.44
N PHE A 147 -0.80 9.57 2.57
CA PHE A 147 -1.03 10.46 1.44
C PHE A 147 0.30 10.97 0.91
N ALA A 148 0.40 11.10 -0.41
CA ALA A 148 1.53 11.79 -1.03
C ALA A 148 1.34 13.30 -0.85
N PHE A 149 2.18 13.93 -0.02
CA PHE A 149 2.32 15.39 0.02
C PHE A 149 3.33 15.82 -1.04
N GLY A 150 2.88 15.99 -2.29
CA GLY A 150 3.67 16.66 -3.34
C GLY A 150 4.95 15.96 -3.84
N PHE A 151 5.22 14.71 -3.45
CA PHE A 151 6.38 13.93 -3.91
C PHE A 151 5.96 12.51 -4.30
N ASN A 152 6.69 11.90 -5.24
CA ASN A 152 6.55 10.49 -5.59
C ASN A 152 6.87 9.58 -4.38
N GLU A 153 6.46 8.30 -4.44
CA GLU A 153 6.65 7.28 -3.39
C GLU A 153 8.12 7.10 -2.95
N ASP A 154 9.08 7.48 -3.79
CA ASP A 154 10.53 7.44 -3.57
C ASP A 154 11.11 8.75 -2.98
N GLY A 155 10.29 9.77 -2.75
CA GLY A 155 10.75 11.11 -2.37
C GLY A 155 11.45 11.84 -3.52
N SER A 156 11.38 11.33 -4.75
CA SER A 156 11.80 12.09 -5.91
C SER A 156 10.84 13.28 -6.08
N PRO A 157 11.36 14.49 -6.36
CA PRO A 157 10.52 15.52 -6.93
C PRO A 157 9.84 14.92 -8.16
N THR A 158 8.57 15.28 -8.35
CA THR A 158 7.90 14.92 -9.60
C THR A 158 8.83 15.37 -10.74
N SER A 159 8.99 14.55 -11.78
CA SER A 159 9.83 14.90 -12.93
C SER A 159 9.39 16.17 -13.68
N ASN A 160 8.41 16.91 -13.14
CA ASN A 160 7.90 18.22 -13.57
C ASN A 160 7.77 19.25 -12.44
N GLY A 161 8.68 19.29 -11.45
CA GLY A 161 8.78 20.43 -10.50
C GLY A 161 9.50 20.13 -9.21
#